data_AF-V7F6C3-F1
#
_entry.id   AF-V7F6C3-F1
#
_cell.length_a   1.000
_cell.length_b   1.000
_cell.length_c   1.000
_cell.angle_alpha   90.00
_cell.angle_beta   90.00
_cell.angle_gamma   90.00
#
_symmetry.space_group_name_H-M   'P 1'
#
loop_
_entity.id
_entity.type
_entity.pdbx_description
1 polymer ?
#
loop_
_entity_poly.entity_id
_entity_poly.type
_entity_poly.pdbx_seq_one_letter_code
_entity_poly.pdbx_strand_id
1 'polypeptide(L)' 'MTKNPTRKDRDLSEQEAIKLAEATDVSPGQAKELAAEHGKDGAKKEARNYKAEG' A
#
# COMPACT_ATOMS: atom_id res chain seq x y z
N MET A 1 -3.87 -13.95 -22.24
CA MET A 1 -2.70 -13.80 -21.35
C MET A 1 -3.13 -13.03 -20.11
N THR A 2 -3.50 -13.73 -19.04
CA THR A 2 -3.74 -13.11 -17.74
C THR A 2 -2.40 -12.60 -17.23
N LYS A 3 -2.24 -11.27 -17.14
CA LYS A 3 -1.07 -10.66 -16.52
C LYS A 3 -1.12 -11.03 -15.04
N ASN A 4 -0.48 -12.13 -14.63
CA ASN A 4 -0.16 -12.36 -13.24
C ASN A 4 0.70 -11.18 -12.80
N PRO A 5 0.23 -10.30 -11.90
CA PRO A 5 1.05 -9.19 -11.44
C PRO A 5 2.29 -9.81 -10.79
N THR A 6 3.44 -9.61 -11.41
CA THR A 6 4.73 -10.02 -10.86
C THR A 6 4.90 -9.37 -9.49
N ARG A 7 5.63 -10.00 -8.56
CA ARG A 7 5.87 -9.44 -7.21
C ARG A 7 6.34 -7.97 -7.24
N LYS A 8 7.00 -7.58 -8.32
CA LYS A 8 7.47 -6.21 -8.61
C LYS A 8 6.34 -5.17 -8.83
N ASP A 9 5.16 -5.60 -9.25
CA ASP A 9 3.96 -4.76 -9.41
C ASP A 9 3.22 -4.53 -8.08
N ARG A 10 3.45 -5.41 -7.09
CA ARG A 10 2.87 -5.32 -5.75
C ARG A 10 3.69 -4.43 -4.81
N ASP A 11 4.96 -4.20 -5.12
CA ASP A 11 5.84 -3.38 -4.30
C ASP A 11 5.55 -1.88 -4.51
N LEU A 12 5.27 -1.15 -3.42
CA LEU A 12 5.25 0.31 -3.46
C LEU A 12 6.69 0.82 -3.49
N SER A 13 6.99 1.67 -4.47
CA SER A 13 8.22 2.47 -4.41
C SER A 13 8.23 3.30 -3.12
N GLU A 14 9.43 3.57 -2.61
CA GLU A 14 9.59 4.31 -1.35
C GLU A 14 8.83 5.63 -1.30
N GLN A 15 8.85 6.40 -2.39
CA GLN A 15 8.07 7.64 -2.49
C GLN A 15 6.55 7.41 -2.42
N GLU A 16 6.05 6.32 -3.00
CA GLU A 16 4.61 6.01 -2.95
C GLU A 16 4.21 5.50 -1.57
N ALA A 17 5.09 4.76 -0.90
CA ALA A 17 4.90 4.35 0.49
C ALA A 17 4.91 5.56 1.44
N ILE A 18 5.81 6.53 1.22
CA ILE A 18 5.85 7.79 1.98
C ILE A 18 4.57 8.59 1.75
N LYS A 19 4.17 8.84 0.49
CA LYS A 19 2.91 9.56 0.20
C LYS A 19 1.69 8.88 0.79
N LEU A 20 1.65 7.54 0.78
CA LEU A 20 0.56 6.80 1.38
C LEU A 20 0.55 7.01 2.90
N ALA A 21 1.71 6.88 3.55
CA ALA A 21 1.92 7.15 4.96
C ALA A 21 1.74 8.63 5.38
N GLU A 22 1.84 9.58 4.45
CA GLU A 22 1.50 10.98 4.71
C GLU A 22 0.00 11.21 4.59
N ALA A 23 -0.66 10.52 3.65
CA ALA A 23 -2.09 10.64 3.42
C ALA A 23 -2.95 9.86 4.43
N THR A 24 -2.34 8.93 5.17
CA THR A 24 -2.98 8.00 6.09
C THR A 24 -2.13 7.88 7.35
N ASP A 25 -2.69 7.46 8.49
CA ASP A 25 -1.93 7.41 9.75
C ASP A 25 -1.06 6.14 9.89
N VAL A 26 -0.62 5.56 8.77
CA VAL A 26 0.22 4.35 8.77
C VAL A 26 1.67 4.70 8.49
N SER A 27 2.60 3.90 9.01
CA SER A 27 4.03 4.10 8.70
C SER A 27 4.36 3.70 7.25
N PRO A 28 5.42 4.26 6.63
CA PRO A 28 5.87 3.85 5.29
C PRO A 28 6.19 2.34 5.19
N GLY A 29 6.61 1.72 6.30
CA GLY A 29 6.78 0.27 6.41
C GLY A 29 5.45 -0.49 6.27
N GLN A 30 4.43 -0.10 7.04
CA GLN A 30 3.09 -0.68 6.95
C GLN A 30 2.47 -0.48 5.57
N ALA A 31 2.68 0.69 4.95
CA ALA A 31 2.25 0.93 3.57
C ALA A 31 2.84 -0.09 2.59
N LYS A 32 4.15 -0.41 2.72
CA LYS A 32 4.82 -1.43 1.89
C LYS A 32 4.26 -2.84 2.18
N GLU A 33 4.01 -3.18 3.44
CA GLU A 33 3.42 -4.47 3.83
C GLU A 33 2.00 -4.65 3.27
N LEU A 34 1.14 -3.64 3.42
CA LEU A 34 -0.21 -3.64 2.85
C LEU A 34 -0.20 -3.79 1.33
N ALA A 35 0.81 -3.22 0.65
CA ALA A 35 0.96 -3.36 -0.80
C ALA A 35 1.50 -4.73 -1.20
N ALA A 36 2.39 -5.31 -0.41
CA ALA A 36 2.86 -6.67 -0.62
C ALA A 36 1.71 -7.69 -0.49
N GLU A 37 0.82 -7.49 0.49
CA GLU A 37 -0.31 -8.37 0.79
C GLU A 37 -1.49 -8.17 -0.17
N HIS A 38 -1.95 -6.92 -0.33
CA HIS A 38 -3.17 -6.60 -1.08
C HIS A 38 -2.93 -5.96 -2.46
N GLY A 39 -1.68 -5.67 -2.82
CA GLY A 39 -1.33 -4.87 -3.99
C GLY A 39 -1.50 -3.37 -3.75
N LYS A 40 -1.01 -2.55 -4.68
CA LYS A 40 -1.01 -1.07 -4.56
C LYS A 40 -2.40 -0.48 -4.32
N ASP A 41 -3.41 -0.96 -5.04
CA ASP A 41 -4.80 -0.50 -4.88
C ASP A 41 -5.42 -0.95 -3.56
N GLY A 42 -5.09 -2.18 -3.12
CA GLY A 42 -5.52 -2.69 -1.83
C GLY A 42 -4.91 -1.90 -0.67
N ALA A 43 -3.62 -1.60 -0.74
CA ALA A 43 -2.93 -0.80 0.25
C ALA A 43 -3.55 0.59 0.43
N LYS A 44 -3.98 1.24 -0.66
CA LYS A 44 -4.67 2.54 -0.59
C LYS A 44 -6.02 2.47 0.11
N LYS A 45 -6.76 1.38 -0.04
CA LYS A 45 -8.03 1.17 0.67
C LYS A 45 -7.78 0.87 2.14
N GLU A 46 -6.89 -0.09 2.43
CA GLU A 46 -6.61 -0.51 3.80
C GLU A 46 -6.00 0.61 4.64
N ALA A 47 -5.02 1.33 4.09
CA ALA A 47 -4.42 2.46 4.82
C ALA A 47 -5.45 3.58 5.11
N ARG A 48 -6.46 3.76 4.25
CA ARG A 48 -7.57 4.71 4.52
C ARG A 48 -8.54 4.20 5.59
N ASN A 49 -8.78 2.89 5.66
CA ASN A 49 -9.60 2.29 6.70
C ASN A 49 -8.93 2.46 8.08
N TYR A 50 -7.62 2.26 8.16
CA TYR A 50 -6.83 2.51 9.38
C TYR A 50 -7.01 3.93 9.95
N LYS A 51 -7.09 4.95 9.09
CA LYS A 51 -7.36 6.34 9.51
C LYS A 51 -8.78 6.54 10.05
N ALA A 52 -9.75 5.77 9.58
CA ALA A 52 -11.16 5.95 9.96
C ALA A 52 -11.52 5.23 11.26
N GLU A 53 -10.72 4.24 11.67
CA GLU A 53 -10.92 3.45 12.89
C GLU A 53 -10.08 3.95 14.09
N GLY A 54 -9.21 4.95 13.88
CA GLY A 54 -8.37 5.59 14.90
C GLY A 54 -8.92 6.89 15.45
#